data_AF-A0AAV7TWH5-F1
#
_entry.id   AF-A0AAV7TWH5-F1
#
_cell.length_a   1.000
_cell.length_b   1.000
_cell.length_c   1.000
_cell.angle_alpha   90.00
_cell.angle_beta   90.00
_cell.angle_gamma   90.00
#
_symmetry.space_group_name_H-M   'P 1'
#
loop_
_entity.id
_entity.type
_entity.pdbx_description
1 polymer ?
#
loop_
_entity_poly.entity_id
_entity_poly.type
_entity_poly.pdbx_seq_one_letter_code
_entity_poly.pdbx_strand_id
1 'polypeptide(L)'
;MEERSGLEPSLGTIMTAIQDLKTSMEPKLDTITVDMSLLQADSQNMSEKVTSAETHINLLQSTATSKKLEEQVKCLTRQHKIMAVRLEDQEGRARRNNLRVVGVAEGSEGPSVDLFCKNS
;
A
#
# COMPACT_ATOMS: atom_id res chain seq x y z
N MET A 1 78.98 -27.99 27.87
CA MET A 1 78.94 -26.56 28.19
C MET A 1 78.59 -25.84 26.90
N GLU A 2 77.30 -25.75 26.59
CA GLU A 2 76.82 -24.93 25.47
C GLU A 2 76.47 -23.55 26.05
N GLU A 3 77.23 -22.54 25.61
CA GLU A 3 76.99 -21.14 25.91
C GLU A 3 75.61 -20.74 25.38
N ARG A 4 74.69 -20.45 26.31
CA ARG A 4 73.49 -19.70 26.03
C ARG A 4 73.89 -18.24 25.76
N SER A 5 74.30 -17.93 24.53
CA SER A 5 74.36 -16.54 24.06
C SER A 5 72.93 -16.09 23.71
N GLY A 6 72.13 -15.82 24.74
CA GLY A 6 70.91 -15.05 24.58
C GLY A 6 71.32 -13.63 24.21
N LEU A 7 71.20 -13.26 22.92
CA LEU A 7 71.30 -11.87 22.50
C LEU A 7 70.19 -11.10 23.21
N GLU A 8 70.53 -10.36 24.26
CA GLU A 8 69.67 -9.31 24.79
C GLU A 8 69.33 -8.37 23.63
N PRO A 9 68.05 -8.15 23.33
CA PRO A 9 67.66 -7.29 22.22
C PRO A 9 68.21 -5.89 22.45
N SER A 10 68.98 -5.38 21.48
CA SER A 10 69.54 -4.04 21.59
C SER A 10 68.41 -3.00 21.65
N LEU A 11 68.65 -1.88 22.33
CA LEU A 11 67.70 -0.77 22.39
C LEU A 11 67.25 -0.30 20.99
N GLY A 12 68.14 -0.38 19.99
CA GLY A 12 67.81 -0.06 18.60
C GLY A 12 66.82 -1.04 17.96
N THR A 13 66.94 -2.34 18.26
CA THR A 13 66.01 -3.37 17.82
C THR A 13 64.62 -3.15 18.42
N ILE A 14 64.56 -2.78 19.70
CA ILE A 14 63.31 -2.47 20.41
C ILE A 14 62.65 -1.22 19.81
N MET A 15 63.41 -0.15 19.58
CA MET A 15 62.90 1.08 18.96
C MET A 15 62.35 0.85 17.54
N THR A 16 63.03 0.01 16.75
CA THR A 16 62.58 -0.33 15.39
C THR A 16 61.26 -1.10 15.44
N ALA A 17 61.14 -2.09 16.33
CA ALA A 17 59.90 -2.84 16.50
C ALA A 17 58.73 -1.96 16.98
N ILE A 18 58.98 -0.97 17.84
CA ILE A 18 57.96 0.01 18.26
C ILE A 18 57.51 0.87 17.08
N GLN A 19 58.46 1.32 16.24
CA GLN A 19 58.15 2.12 15.06
C GLN A 19 57.34 1.31 14.02
N ASP A 20 57.70 0.04 13.80
CA ASP A 20 56.98 -0.87 12.90
C ASP A 20 55.57 -1.16 13.42
N LEU A 21 55.43 -1.35 14.74
CA LEU A 21 54.11 -1.52 15.37
C LEU A 21 53.25 -0.27 15.18
N LYS A 22 53.81 0.92 15.45
CA LYS A 22 53.11 2.20 15.27
C LYS A 22 52.64 2.38 13.83
N THR A 23 53.55 2.23 12.87
CA THR A 23 53.27 2.43 11.45
C THR A 23 52.30 1.37 10.88
N SER A 24 52.27 0.17 11.46
CA SER A 24 51.30 -0.88 11.10
C SER A 24 49.92 -0.67 11.75
N MET A 25 49.88 -0.13 12.98
CA MET A 25 48.64 0.02 13.75
C MET A 25 47.87 1.30 13.42
N GLU A 26 48.53 2.45 13.27
CA GLU A 26 47.87 3.73 12.95
C GLU A 26 46.91 3.61 11.75
N PRO A 27 47.33 3.13 10.56
CA PRO A 27 46.43 3.04 9.41
C PRO A 27 45.28 2.04 9.61
N LYS A 28 45.48 0.99 10.42
CA LYS A 28 44.42 0.03 10.75
C LYS A 28 43.38 0.64 11.67
N LEU A 29 43.80 1.42 12.65
CA LEU A 29 42.89 2.16 13.53
C LEU A 29 42.11 3.22 12.76
N ASP A 30 42.76 3.91 11.82
CA ASP A 30 42.08 4.86 10.93
C ASP A 30 41.03 4.15 10.07
N THR A 31 41.38 3.01 9.47
CA THR A 31 40.46 2.19 8.67
C THR A 31 39.25 1.74 9.51
N ILE A 32 39.48 1.22 10.72
CA ILE A 32 38.40 0.82 11.63
C ILE A 32 37.49 2.00 11.98
N THR A 33 38.07 3.18 12.19
CA THR A 33 37.30 4.39 12.51
C THR A 33 36.40 4.80 11.34
N VAL A 34 36.92 4.71 10.10
CA VAL A 34 36.15 4.97 8.88
C VAL A 34 35.04 3.94 8.72
N ASP A 35 35.33 2.65 8.87
CA ASP A 35 34.36 1.58 8.74
C ASP A 35 33.24 1.70 9.78
N MET A 36 33.56 2.04 11.03
CA MET A 36 32.55 2.31 12.06
C MET A 36 31.65 3.48 11.70
N SER A 37 32.22 4.54 11.13
CA SER A 37 31.45 5.72 10.70
C SER A 37 30.48 5.37 9.56
N LEU A 38 30.92 4.54 8.61
CA LEU A 38 30.07 4.03 7.53
C LEU A 38 28.94 3.14 8.07
N LEU A 39 29.25 2.20 8.96
CA LEU A 39 28.25 1.33 9.59
C LEU A 39 27.22 2.14 10.40
N GLN A 40 27.66 3.22 11.06
CA GLN A 40 26.74 4.11 11.78
C GLN A 40 25.79 4.82 10.83
N ALA A 41 26.29 5.32 9.69
CA ALA A 41 25.47 5.95 8.66
C ALA A 41 24.47 4.97 8.04
N ASP A 42 24.91 3.75 7.73
CA ASP A 42 24.06 2.70 7.16
C ASP A 42 22.96 2.27 8.15
N SER A 43 23.32 2.13 9.43
CA SER A 43 22.37 1.82 10.51
C SER A 43 21.29 2.90 10.63
N GLN A 44 21.69 4.18 10.57
CA GLN A 44 20.75 5.30 10.61
C GLN A 44 19.83 5.31 9.38
N ASN A 45 20.38 5.11 8.19
CA ASN A 45 19.60 5.02 6.95
C ASN A 45 18.59 3.86 7.00
N MET A 46 19.00 2.71 7.52
CA MET A 46 18.12 1.56 7.70
C MET A 46 16.99 1.88 8.69
N SER A 47 17.30 2.52 9.81
CA SER A 47 16.29 2.95 10.80
C SER A 47 15.26 3.87 10.15
N GLU A 48 15.69 4.85 9.35
CA GLU A 48 14.78 5.78 8.64
C GLU A 48 13.87 5.04 7.65
N LYS A 49 14.44 4.10 6.88
CA LYS A 49 13.67 3.27 5.93
C LYS A 49 12.65 2.39 6.65
N VAL A 50 13.03 1.79 7.78
CA VAL A 50 12.13 0.96 8.59
C VAL A 50 10.99 1.81 9.13
N THR A 51 11.28 2.97 9.74
CA THR A 51 10.24 3.88 10.24
C THR A 51 9.31 4.35 9.11
N SER A 52 9.86 4.68 7.94
CA SER A 52 9.05 5.03 6.77
C SER A 52 8.15 3.87 6.34
N ALA A 53 8.68 2.66 6.22
CA ALA A 53 7.90 1.47 5.88
C ALA A 53 6.78 1.21 6.90
N GLU A 54 7.07 1.30 8.19
CA GLU A 54 6.08 1.13 9.27
C GLU A 54 4.97 2.18 9.18
N THR A 55 5.30 3.45 8.95
CA THR A 55 4.28 4.50 8.78
C THR A 55 3.39 4.26 7.56
N HIS A 56 3.97 3.83 6.44
CA HIS A 56 3.23 3.48 5.23
C HIS A 56 2.32 2.27 5.46
N ILE A 57 2.81 1.23 6.14
CA ILE A 57 2.02 0.05 6.49
C ILE A 57 0.85 0.44 7.39
N ASN A 58 1.08 1.26 8.41
CA ASN A 58 0.03 1.72 9.32
C ASN A 58 -1.05 2.54 8.59
N LEU A 59 -0.65 3.40 7.66
CA LEU A 59 -1.58 4.17 6.83
C LEU A 59 -2.42 3.27 5.92
N LEU A 60 -1.78 2.32 5.24
CA LEU A 60 -2.44 1.34 4.38
C LEU A 60 -3.41 0.47 5.17
N GLN A 61 -2.97 -0.02 6.34
CA GLN A 61 -3.82 -0.82 7.21
C GLN A 61 -5.02 0.00 7.68
N SER A 62 -4.84 1.25 8.11
CA SER A 62 -5.94 2.13 8.52
C SER A 62 -6.95 2.37 7.38
N THR A 63 -6.47 2.46 6.14
CA THR A 63 -7.29 2.64 4.94
C THR A 63 -8.01 1.35 4.56
N ALA A 64 -7.31 0.21 4.57
CA ALA A 64 -7.86 -1.10 4.23
C ALA A 64 -8.85 -1.59 5.29
N THR A 65 -8.59 -1.35 6.57
CA THR A 65 -9.50 -1.62 7.69
C THR A 65 -10.47 -0.47 7.93
N SER A 66 -10.64 0.44 6.98
CA SER A 66 -11.61 1.52 7.10
C SER A 66 -13.01 0.90 7.15
N LYS A 67 -13.45 0.53 8.35
CA LYS A 67 -14.81 0.10 8.66
C LYS A 67 -15.83 1.07 8.07
N LYS A 68 -15.45 2.35 7.98
CA LYS A 68 -16.20 3.40 7.29
C LYS A 68 -16.47 3.07 5.82
N LEU A 69 -15.49 2.57 5.07
CA LEU A 69 -15.70 2.18 3.67
C LEU A 69 -16.61 0.95 3.55
N GLU A 70 -16.39 -0.08 4.37
CA GLU A 70 -17.28 -1.25 4.41
C GLU A 70 -18.72 -0.86 4.78
N GLU A 71 -18.88 0.03 5.75
CA GLU A 71 -20.18 0.51 6.22
C GLU A 71 -20.87 1.41 5.19
N GLN A 72 -20.11 2.23 4.46
CA GLN A 72 -20.62 2.99 3.31
C GLN A 72 -21.10 2.05 2.20
N VAL A 73 -20.32 1.02 1.84
CA VAL A 73 -20.72 0.03 0.82
C VAL A 73 -22.00 -0.69 1.27
N LYS A 74 -22.08 -1.11 2.54
CA LYS A 74 -23.29 -1.74 3.10
C LYS A 74 -24.50 -0.80 3.04
N CYS A 75 -24.32 0.46 3.42
CA CYS A 75 -25.38 1.47 3.40
C CYS A 75 -25.88 1.73 1.97
N LEU A 76 -24.96 1.95 1.02
CA LEU A 76 -25.28 2.17 -0.40
C LEU A 76 -25.96 0.95 -1.01
N THR A 77 -25.49 -0.26 -0.71
CA THR A 77 -26.11 -1.50 -1.18
C THR A 77 -27.55 -1.63 -0.67
N ARG A 78 -27.78 -1.30 0.61
CA ARG A 78 -29.13 -1.29 1.20
C ARG A 78 -30.03 -0.26 0.51
N GLN A 79 -29.53 0.96 0.30
CA GLN A 79 -30.29 2.02 -0.37
C GLN A 79 -30.65 1.61 -1.81
N HIS A 80 -29.68 1.06 -2.55
CA HIS A 80 -29.91 0.57 -3.91
C HIS A 80 -31.00 -0.51 -3.95
N LYS A 81 -30.94 -1.49 -3.04
CA LYS A 81 -31.97 -2.53 -2.94
C LYS A 81 -33.36 -1.96 -2.69
N ILE A 82 -33.47 -0.98 -1.78
CA ILE A 82 -34.76 -0.32 -1.49
C ILE A 82 -35.26 0.44 -2.72
N MET A 83 -34.39 1.20 -3.39
CA MET A 83 -34.77 1.96 -4.59
C MET A 83 -35.18 1.05 -5.74
N ALA A 84 -34.48 -0.06 -5.95
CA ALA A 84 -34.83 -1.05 -6.97
C ALA A 84 -36.23 -1.61 -6.75
N VAL A 85 -36.57 -2.02 -5.52
CA VAL A 85 -37.92 -2.51 -5.17
C VAL A 85 -38.99 -1.43 -5.38
N ARG A 86 -38.70 -0.17 -5.02
CA ARG A 86 -39.64 0.94 -5.22
C ARG A 86 -39.89 1.21 -6.70
N LEU A 87 -38.85 1.16 -7.53
CA LEU A 87 -38.95 1.33 -8.97
C LEU A 87 -39.79 0.20 -9.60
N GLU A 88 -39.55 -1.04 -9.21
CA GLU A 88 -40.31 -2.19 -9.69
C GLU A 88 -41.80 -2.08 -9.33
N ASP A 89 -42.13 -1.68 -8.09
CA ASP A 89 -43.52 -1.46 -7.70
C ASP A 89 -44.17 -0.30 -8.48
N GLN A 90 -43.45 0.81 -8.67
CA GLN A 90 -43.94 1.95 -9.45
C GLN A 90 -44.17 1.59 -10.91
N GLU A 91 -43.23 0.88 -11.53
CA GLU A 91 -43.37 0.39 -12.90
C GLU A 91 -44.52 -0.60 -13.02
N GLY A 92 -44.65 -1.53 -12.06
CA GLY A 92 -45.77 -2.47 -11.99
C GLY A 92 -47.11 -1.77 -11.90
N ARG A 93 -47.25 -0.74 -11.05
CA ARG A 93 -48.47 0.08 -10.94
C ARG A 93 -48.74 0.85 -12.22
N ALA A 94 -47.73 1.48 -12.81
CA ALA A 94 -47.86 2.23 -14.06
C ALA A 94 -48.33 1.31 -15.20
N ARG A 95 -47.72 0.13 -15.36
CA ARG A 95 -48.13 -0.87 -16.35
C ARG A 95 -49.55 -1.38 -16.13
N ARG A 96 -49.96 -1.62 -14.87
CA ARG A 96 -51.34 -2.04 -14.54
C ARG A 96 -52.37 -0.96 -14.83
N ASN A 97 -52.00 0.31 -14.73
CA ASN A 97 -52.89 1.43 -15.03
C ASN A 97 -52.97 1.77 -16.51
N ASN A 98 -52.16 1.12 -17.35
CA ASN A 98 -52.16 1.33 -18.80
C ASN A 98 -53.12 0.32 -19.47
N LEU A 99 -54.02 0.82 -20.30
CA LEU A 99 -54.81 -0.02 -21.21
C LEU A 99 -53.90 -0.56 -22.31
N ARG A 100 -53.95 -1.88 -22.53
CA ARG A 100 -53.24 -2.56 -23.62
C ARG A 100 -54.24 -3.00 -24.68
N VAL A 101 -54.13 -2.41 -25.87
CA VAL A 101 -54.90 -2.82 -27.03
C VAL A 101 -54.09 -3.89 -27.77
N VAL A 102 -54.66 -5.09 -27.91
CA VAL A 102 -53.99 -6.26 -28.51
C VAL A 102 -54.91 -6.86 -29.57
N GLY A 103 -54.36 -7.26 -30.71
CA GLY A 103 -55.14 -7.87 -31.80
C GLY A 103 -55.80 -6.87 -32.77
N VAL A 104 -55.43 -5.59 -32.69
CA VAL A 104 -55.85 -4.57 -33.64
C VAL A 104 -54.87 -4.56 -34.81
N ALA A 105 -55.37 -4.65 -36.05
CA ALA A 105 -54.54 -4.62 -37.24
C ALA A 105 -53.90 -3.24 -37.41
N GLU A 106 -52.61 -3.21 -37.73
CA GLU A 106 -51.86 -1.96 -37.91
C GLU A 106 -52.56 -1.05 -38.94
N GLY A 107 -52.75 0.22 -38.59
CA GLY A 107 -53.39 1.23 -39.47
C GLY A 107 -54.92 1.33 -39.35
N SER A 108 -55.58 0.51 -38.55
CA SER A 108 -57.04 0.60 -38.30
C SER A 108 -57.44 1.67 -37.27
N GLU A 109 -56.46 2.33 -36.65
CA GLU A 109 -56.62 3.30 -35.57
C GLU A 109 -57.18 4.66 -36.04
N GLY A 110 -57.17 4.92 -37.35
CA GLY A 110 -57.58 6.20 -37.90
C GLY A 110 -56.63 7.36 -37.51
N PRO A 111 -57.07 8.62 -37.65
CA PRO A 111 -56.20 9.79 -37.43
C PRO A 111 -55.97 10.14 -35.95
N SER A 112 -56.73 9.57 -35.01
CA SER A 112 -56.49 9.76 -33.58
C SER A 112 -56.98 8.61 -32.71
N VAL A 113 -56.20 8.29 -31.66
CA VAL A 113 -56.48 7.21 -30.70
C VAL A 113 -57.77 7.49 -29.89
N ASP A 114 -58.11 8.75 -29.63
CA ASP A 114 -59.34 9.13 -28.92
C ASP A 114 -60.60 8.80 -29.74
N LEU A 115 -60.56 8.97 -31.07
CA LEU A 115 -61.64 8.57 -31.96
C LEU A 115 -61.78 7.05 -32.04
N PHE A 116 -60.65 6.33 -32.06
CA PHE A 116 -60.64 4.87 -32.02
C PHE A 116 -61.32 4.32 -30.76
N CYS A 117 -60.96 4.84 -29.59
CA CYS A 117 -61.53 4.40 -28.31
C CYS A 117 -63.02 4.78 -28.13
N LYS A 118 -63.51 5.84 -28.78
CA LYS A 118 -64.93 6.27 -28.70
C LYS A 118 -65.86 5.50 -29.65
N ASN A 119 -65.32 4.98 -30.74
CA ASN A 119 -66.08 4.27 -31.78
C ASN A 119 -65.96 2.74 -31.71
N SER A 120 -65.16 2.22 -30.77
CA SER A 120 -65.07 0.79 -30.41
C SER A 120 -66.12 0.44 -29.37
#